data_AF-A0A2S4W0L1-F1
#
_entry.id   AF-A0A2S4W0L1-F1
#
_cell.length_a   1.000
_cell.length_b   1.000
_cell.length_c   1.000
_cell.angle_alpha   90.00
_cell.angle_beta   90.00
_cell.angle_gamma   90.00
#
_symmetry.space_group_name_H-M   'P 1'
#
loop_
_entity.id
_entity.type
_entity.pdbx_description
1 polymer ?
#
loop_
_entity_poly.entity_id
_entity_poly.type
_entity_poly.pdbx_seq_one_letter_code
_entity_poly.pdbx_strand_id
1 'polypeptide(L)'
;MLNYVAVASDTCVKLSKDPPPVDLLEPERPNIQMLKLMIASDNSAQGVGEVFTGLIEQVGLTAEEFHSRLQIIEGDLGSCNLLDSLKRQRVPARHNHTSLTNVLPIPGAAHTLWNMAQAIFLSHWGNEKHQRDTGAWRSLHGLGITAEKPVTKKDFNLMLSHMEKVHEATILFFLLTVMGKVHEVLPKELIKMKSARIATIVEQTYALVFSGEALMSPLASKCVAHKNMLLRVRDFATVIEAQRAMKAGDCGRLMYMWEQWAVMSQALPKLPHYSKHLPKLILLMKTVLPRWGRAKIDSEQLVKK
;
A
#
# COMPACT_ATOMS: atom_id res chain seq x y z
N MET A 1 5.07 18.83 -9.94
CA MET A 1 4.99 20.17 -10.57
C MET A 1 5.18 21.29 -9.55
N LEU A 2 4.25 21.49 -8.61
CA LEU A 2 4.28 22.64 -7.69
C LEU A 2 5.40 22.61 -6.65
N ASN A 3 5.91 21.43 -6.29
CA ASN A 3 7.02 21.31 -5.32
C ASN A 3 8.40 21.47 -5.95
N TYR A 4 8.52 21.28 -7.26
CA TYR A 4 9.82 21.04 -7.92
C TYR A 4 10.10 21.94 -9.13
N VAL A 5 9.08 22.51 -9.75
CA VAL A 5 9.23 23.16 -11.06
C VAL A 5 8.68 24.58 -11.07
N ALA A 6 7.45 24.78 -10.60
CA ALA A 6 6.74 26.03 -10.84
C ALA A 6 5.85 26.48 -9.68
N VAL A 7 5.69 27.79 -9.56
CA VAL A 7 4.72 28.45 -8.69
C VAL A 7 3.73 29.24 -9.56
N ALA A 8 2.44 29.20 -9.19
CA ALA A 8 1.41 29.91 -9.93
C ALA A 8 1.59 31.43 -9.76
N SER A 9 1.60 32.18 -10.86
CA SER A 9 1.65 33.65 -10.86
C SER A 9 0.28 34.30 -10.69
N ASP A 10 -0.79 33.53 -10.86
CA ASP A 10 -2.19 33.95 -10.76
C ASP A 10 -3.05 32.82 -10.17
N THR A 11 -4.31 33.12 -9.86
CA THR A 11 -5.29 32.18 -9.27
C THR A 11 -6.47 31.88 -10.21
N CYS A 12 -6.33 32.19 -11.51
CA CYS A 12 -7.39 32.04 -12.50
C CYS A 12 -7.89 30.59 -12.65
N VAL A 13 -7.01 29.61 -12.46
CA VAL A 13 -7.33 28.18 -12.44
C VAL A 13 -6.96 27.60 -11.08
N LYS A 14 -7.92 26.92 -10.44
CA LYS A 14 -7.66 26.22 -9.17
C LYS A 14 -6.79 24.99 -9.43
N LEU A 15 -5.58 25.00 -8.87
CA LEU A 15 -4.67 23.87 -8.91
C LEU A 15 -4.88 23.00 -7.68
N SER A 16 -5.68 21.93 -7.79
CA SER A 16 -5.90 21.02 -6.66
C SER A 16 -4.59 20.33 -6.28
N LYS A 17 -4.26 20.37 -4.99
CA LYS A 17 -3.15 19.60 -4.41
C LYS A 17 -3.64 18.32 -3.75
N ASP A 18 -4.92 18.29 -3.42
CA ASP A 18 -5.55 17.20 -2.71
C ASP A 18 -6.30 16.31 -3.72
N PRO A 19 -6.12 14.99 -3.64
CA PRO A 19 -6.90 14.05 -4.44
C PRO A 19 -8.37 14.08 -4.03
N PRO A 20 -9.32 13.83 -4.96
CA PRO A 20 -10.75 13.81 -4.65
C PRO A 20 -11.06 12.69 -3.65
N PRO A 21 -11.94 12.93 -2.66
CA PRO A 21 -12.27 11.93 -1.65
C PRO A 21 -12.85 10.65 -2.26
N VAL A 22 -12.49 9.50 -1.69
CA VAL A 22 -12.99 8.18 -2.09
C VAL A 22 -13.65 7.55 -0.87
N ASP A 23 -14.96 7.27 -0.91
CA ASP A 23 -15.71 6.57 0.15
C ASP A 23 -15.30 6.99 1.58
N LEU A 24 -15.47 8.28 1.90
CA LEU A 24 -15.12 8.80 3.22
C LEU A 24 -15.94 8.09 4.30
N LEU A 25 -15.24 7.32 5.14
CA LEU A 25 -15.74 6.89 6.43
C LEU A 25 -15.20 7.86 7.47
N GLU A 26 -16.06 8.38 8.33
CA GLU A 26 -15.60 9.24 9.41
C GLU A 26 -14.70 8.43 10.35
N PRO A 27 -13.45 8.85 10.57
CA PRO A 27 -12.56 8.14 11.47
C PRO A 27 -13.06 8.30 12.91
N GLU A 28 -13.36 7.18 13.58
CA GLU A 28 -13.60 7.17 15.02
C GLU A 28 -12.27 7.10 15.77
N ARG A 29 -12.18 7.86 16.88
CA ARG A 29 -11.02 7.78 17.76
C ARG A 29 -11.02 6.41 18.44
N PRO A 30 -9.99 5.57 18.26
CA PRO A 30 -9.92 4.26 18.90
C PRO A 30 -9.76 4.40 20.41
N ASN A 31 -10.34 3.44 21.16
CA ASN A 31 -9.98 3.23 22.55
C ASN A 31 -8.77 2.29 22.60
N ILE A 32 -7.58 2.83 22.84
CA ILE A 32 -6.32 2.08 22.80
C ILE A 32 -5.93 1.67 24.22
N GLN A 33 -5.76 0.37 24.42
CA GLN A 33 -5.14 -0.20 25.62
C GLN A 33 -3.91 -1.00 25.22
N MET A 34 -2.76 -0.65 25.81
CA MET A 34 -1.52 -1.38 25.58
C MET A 34 -1.49 -2.63 26.46
N LEU A 35 -1.31 -3.80 25.83
CA LEU A 35 -1.11 -5.07 26.52
C LEU A 35 0.37 -5.26 26.88
N LYS A 36 0.62 -5.96 27.99
CA LYS A 36 1.95 -6.41 28.40
C LYS A 36 2.48 -7.44 27.41
N LEU A 37 3.78 -7.38 27.19
CA LEU A 37 4.50 -8.36 26.37
C LEU A 37 4.31 -9.77 26.96
N MET A 38 3.98 -10.72 26.09
CA MET A 38 3.77 -12.13 26.45
C MET A 38 4.96 -12.95 25.97
N ILE A 39 5.39 -13.92 26.78
CA ILE A 39 6.42 -14.91 26.41
C ILE A 39 5.69 -16.16 25.89
N ALA A 40 5.10 -16.06 24.71
CA ALA A 40 4.39 -17.15 24.04
C ALA A 40 4.80 -17.20 22.56
N SER A 41 4.86 -18.40 21.99
CA SER A 41 5.26 -18.58 20.58
C SER A 41 4.07 -18.35 19.64
N ASP A 42 4.17 -17.38 18.76
CA ASP A 42 3.19 -17.15 17.68
C ASP A 42 3.34 -18.12 16.49
N ASN A 43 4.41 -18.93 16.48
CA ASN A 43 4.75 -19.83 15.37
C ASN A 43 4.19 -21.25 15.51
N SER A 44 3.35 -21.51 16.51
CA SER A 44 2.72 -22.82 16.72
C SER A 44 1.26 -22.71 17.12
N ALA A 45 0.47 -23.72 16.79
CA ALA A 45 -0.93 -23.79 17.17
C ALA A 45 -1.14 -23.74 18.70
N GLN A 46 -0.24 -24.38 19.47
CA GLN A 46 -0.25 -24.34 20.92
C GLN A 46 0.05 -22.94 21.45
N GLY A 47 1.14 -22.32 20.98
CA GLY A 47 1.54 -21.00 21.46
C GLY A 47 0.56 -19.89 21.05
N VAL A 48 -0.11 -20.00 19.89
CA VAL A 48 -1.26 -19.15 19.56
C VAL A 48 -2.37 -19.30 20.61
N GLY A 49 -2.66 -20.52 21.08
CA GLY A 49 -3.59 -20.75 22.19
C GLY A 49 -3.17 -20.06 23.48
N GLU A 50 -1.88 -20.11 23.83
CA GLU A 50 -1.32 -19.43 25.00
C GLU A 50 -1.43 -17.90 24.89
N VAL A 51 -1.24 -17.34 23.69
CA VAL A 51 -1.46 -15.91 23.41
C VAL A 51 -2.91 -15.51 23.68
N PHE A 52 -3.90 -16.32 23.28
CA PHE A 52 -5.31 -16.04 23.57
C PHE A 52 -5.62 -16.08 25.05
N THR A 53 -5.11 -17.08 25.77
CA THR A 53 -5.28 -17.17 27.23
C THR A 53 -4.72 -15.93 27.91
N GLY A 54 -3.48 -15.54 27.58
CA GLY A 54 -2.86 -14.34 28.13
C GLY A 54 -3.59 -13.05 27.75
N LEU A 55 -4.16 -12.97 26.55
CA LEU A 55 -4.96 -11.82 26.14
C LEU A 55 -6.26 -11.69 26.95
N ILE A 56 -6.97 -12.80 27.17
CA ILE A 56 -8.20 -12.83 27.97
C ILE A 56 -7.91 -12.36 29.41
N GLU A 57 -6.83 -12.88 30.01
CA GLU A 57 -6.38 -12.50 31.35
C GLU A 57 -6.01 -11.01 31.45
N GLN A 58 -5.29 -10.48 30.47
CA GLN A 58 -4.83 -9.08 30.49
C GLN A 58 -5.95 -8.06 30.26
N VAL A 59 -6.98 -8.41 29.47
CA VAL A 59 -8.15 -7.56 29.26
C VAL A 59 -9.17 -7.70 30.40
N GLY A 60 -8.99 -8.69 31.28
CA GLY A 60 -9.85 -8.92 32.44
C GLY A 60 -11.23 -9.46 32.07
N LEU A 61 -11.35 -10.15 30.93
CA LEU A 61 -12.59 -10.78 30.49
C LEU A 61 -12.66 -12.22 30.99
N THR A 62 -13.87 -12.71 31.26
CA THR A 62 -14.09 -14.15 31.37
C THR A 62 -13.99 -14.81 29.99
N ALA A 63 -13.70 -16.11 29.94
CA ALA A 63 -13.71 -16.86 28.68
C ALA A 63 -15.08 -16.76 27.97
N GLU A 64 -16.18 -16.81 28.73
CA GLU A 64 -17.53 -16.67 28.18
C GLU A 64 -17.74 -15.29 27.53
N GLU A 65 -17.38 -14.20 28.22
CA GLU A 65 -17.49 -12.86 27.67
C GLU A 65 -16.64 -12.69 26.40
N PHE A 66 -15.41 -13.22 26.41
CA PHE A 66 -14.54 -13.17 25.24
C PHE A 66 -15.17 -13.89 24.04
N HIS A 67 -15.68 -15.11 24.25
CA HIS A 67 -16.27 -15.94 23.21
C HIS A 67 -17.67 -15.51 22.77
N SER A 68 -18.37 -14.72 23.59
CA SER A 68 -19.67 -14.12 23.23
C SER A 68 -19.56 -12.95 22.24
N ARG A 69 -18.34 -12.42 22.02
CA ARG A 69 -18.10 -11.24 21.19
C ARG A 69 -17.26 -11.59 19.96
N LEU A 70 -17.49 -10.88 18.86
CA LEU A 70 -16.59 -10.89 17.71
C LEU A 70 -15.26 -10.24 18.11
N GLN A 71 -14.16 -10.97 17.93
CA GLN A 71 -12.81 -10.53 18.23
C GLN A 71 -12.05 -10.37 16.92
N ILE A 72 -11.74 -9.14 16.53
CA ILE A 72 -10.93 -8.89 15.34
C ILE A 72 -9.47 -8.88 15.77
N ILE A 73 -8.64 -9.66 15.08
CA ILE A 73 -7.21 -9.74 15.38
C ILE A 73 -6.42 -9.45 14.12
N GLU A 74 -5.65 -8.38 14.19
CA GLU A 74 -4.72 -7.99 13.15
C GLU A 74 -3.35 -8.62 13.39
N GLY A 75 -2.79 -9.26 12.36
CA GLY A 75 -1.44 -9.81 12.43
C GLY A 75 -0.79 -9.90 11.05
N ASP A 76 0.44 -10.41 11.00
CA ASP A 76 0.99 -10.83 9.73
C ASP A 76 0.19 -12.01 9.15
N LEU A 77 0.33 -12.22 7.84
CA LEU A 77 -0.44 -13.25 7.14
C LEU A 77 -0.13 -14.69 7.60
N GLY A 78 1.09 -14.97 8.06
CA GLY A 78 1.48 -16.26 8.62
C GLY A 78 0.70 -16.55 9.89
N SER A 79 0.65 -15.59 10.81
CA SER A 79 -0.15 -15.66 12.04
C SER A 79 -1.64 -15.86 11.77
N CYS A 80 -2.20 -15.14 10.79
CA CYS A 80 -3.59 -15.33 10.36
C CYS A 80 -3.85 -16.75 9.85
N ASN A 81 -2.93 -17.31 9.05
CA ASN A 81 -3.04 -18.67 8.53
C ASN A 81 -2.93 -19.75 9.62
N LEU A 82 -2.07 -19.54 10.61
CA LEU A 82 -1.96 -20.43 11.77
C LEU A 82 -3.28 -20.47 12.55
N LEU A 83 -3.89 -19.31 12.79
CA LEU A 83 -5.18 -19.24 13.47
C LEU A 83 -6.30 -19.91 12.65
N ASP A 84 -6.35 -19.67 11.35
CA ASP A 84 -7.33 -20.35 10.48
C ASP A 84 -7.12 -21.87 10.44
N SER A 85 -5.87 -22.33 10.47
CA SER A 85 -5.54 -23.77 10.58
C SER A 85 -6.01 -24.34 11.92
N LEU A 86 -5.74 -23.64 13.02
CA LEU A 86 -6.18 -24.02 14.36
C LEU A 86 -7.70 -24.14 14.44
N LYS A 87 -8.45 -23.18 13.88
CA LYS A 87 -9.91 -23.26 13.80
C LYS A 87 -10.36 -24.52 13.08
N ARG A 88 -9.77 -24.85 11.93
CA ARG A 88 -10.13 -26.06 11.15
C ARG A 88 -9.85 -27.34 11.92
N GLN A 89 -8.73 -27.42 12.65
CA GLN A 89 -8.42 -28.57 13.50
C GLN A 89 -9.44 -28.78 14.63
N ARG A 90 -10.11 -27.70 15.05
CA ARG A 90 -11.12 -27.75 16.11
C ARG A 90 -12.53 -28.00 15.59
N VAL A 91 -12.73 -28.17 14.28
CA VAL A 91 -14.03 -28.53 13.68
C VAL A 91 -14.18 -30.06 13.59
N PRO A 92 -15.28 -30.66 14.09
CA PRO A 92 -16.40 -30.01 14.78
C PRO A 92 -16.09 -29.72 16.26
N ALA A 93 -16.37 -28.49 16.70
CA ALA A 93 -16.22 -28.10 18.09
C ALA A 93 -17.53 -28.40 18.84
N ARG A 94 -17.44 -28.97 20.04
CA ARG A 94 -18.63 -29.25 20.88
C ARG A 94 -19.18 -27.99 21.57
N HIS A 95 -18.36 -26.96 21.76
CA HIS A 95 -18.73 -25.74 22.49
C HIS A 95 -18.11 -24.49 21.84
N ASN A 96 -18.74 -23.33 22.03
CA ASN A 96 -18.27 -22.07 21.43
C ASN A 96 -16.84 -21.71 21.87
N HIS A 97 -16.51 -21.90 23.15
CA HIS A 97 -15.19 -21.58 23.71
C HIS A 97 -14.05 -22.44 23.15
N THR A 98 -14.34 -23.65 22.65
CA THR A 98 -13.32 -24.46 21.99
C THR A 98 -13.19 -24.12 20.51
N SER A 99 -14.21 -23.56 19.88
CA SER A 99 -14.27 -23.38 18.42
C SER A 99 -13.40 -22.24 17.84
N LEU A 100 -13.12 -21.18 18.62
CA LEU A 100 -12.53 -19.91 18.15
C LEU A 100 -13.27 -19.26 16.97
N THR A 101 -14.52 -19.64 16.71
CA THR A 101 -15.32 -19.12 15.58
C THR A 101 -15.60 -17.62 15.70
N ASN A 102 -15.62 -17.10 16.93
CA ASN A 102 -15.82 -15.69 17.24
C ASN A 102 -14.59 -14.82 16.97
N VAL A 103 -13.42 -15.41 16.67
CA VAL A 103 -12.20 -14.67 16.36
C VAL A 103 -12.08 -14.51 14.84
N LEU A 104 -11.83 -13.31 14.35
CA LEU A 104 -11.66 -12.98 12.93
C LEU A 104 -10.23 -12.46 12.69
N PRO A 105 -9.29 -13.30 12.21
CA PRO A 105 -7.98 -12.84 11.81
C PRO A 105 -8.06 -11.99 10.54
N ILE A 106 -7.42 -10.83 10.55
CA ILE A 106 -7.24 -9.98 9.37
C ILE A 106 -5.74 -9.68 9.15
N PRO A 107 -5.23 -9.81 7.92
CA PRO A 107 -3.90 -9.35 7.59
C PRO A 107 -3.76 -7.86 7.85
N GLY A 108 -2.69 -7.47 8.53
CA GLY A 108 -2.46 -6.08 8.86
C GLY A 108 -2.20 -5.20 7.65
N ALA A 109 -2.67 -3.95 7.70
CA ALA A 109 -2.57 -3.04 6.57
C ALA A 109 -1.11 -2.70 6.26
N ALA A 110 -0.29 -2.50 7.29
CA ALA A 110 1.15 -2.28 7.15
C ALA A 110 1.85 -3.46 6.49
N HIS A 111 1.56 -4.69 6.93
CA HIS A 111 2.13 -5.90 6.32
C HIS A 111 1.66 -6.09 4.88
N THR A 112 0.41 -5.77 4.57
CA THR A 112 -0.13 -5.82 3.21
C THR A 112 0.61 -4.82 2.32
N LEU A 113 0.73 -3.56 2.74
CA LEU A 113 1.51 -2.53 2.04
C LEU A 113 2.95 -2.98 1.81
N TRP A 114 3.63 -3.45 2.85
CA TRP A 114 5.04 -3.84 2.77
C TRP A 114 5.29 -5.01 1.81
N ASN A 115 4.48 -6.06 1.86
CA ASN A 115 4.65 -7.21 0.96
C ASN A 115 4.27 -6.85 -0.49
N MET A 116 3.22 -6.06 -0.70
CA MET A 116 2.84 -5.55 -2.03
C MET A 116 3.93 -4.66 -2.62
N ALA A 117 4.42 -3.70 -1.83
CA ALA A 117 5.50 -2.79 -2.21
C ALA A 117 6.77 -3.57 -2.58
N GLN A 118 7.17 -4.54 -1.75
CA GLN A 118 8.34 -5.37 -2.03
C GLN A 118 8.19 -6.14 -3.34
N ALA A 119 7.05 -6.78 -3.58
CA ALA A 119 6.83 -7.56 -4.80
C ALA A 119 6.85 -6.66 -6.05
N ILE A 120 6.17 -5.52 -6.00
CA ILE A 120 6.15 -4.53 -7.08
C ILE A 120 7.57 -3.99 -7.34
N PHE A 121 8.29 -3.63 -6.29
CA PHE A 121 9.63 -3.08 -6.42
C PHE A 121 10.61 -4.09 -6.98
N LEU A 122 10.54 -5.36 -6.57
CA LEU A 122 11.38 -6.42 -7.11
C LEU A 122 11.07 -6.70 -8.59
N SER A 123 9.80 -6.63 -9.01
CA SER A 123 9.42 -6.76 -10.42
C SER A 123 9.97 -5.64 -11.29
N HIS A 124 10.07 -4.42 -10.73
CA HIS A 124 10.58 -3.23 -11.43
C HIS A 124 12.04 -2.90 -11.14
N TRP A 125 12.72 -3.73 -10.33
CA TRP A 125 14.08 -3.44 -9.88
C TRP A 125 15.02 -3.33 -11.08
N GLY A 126 14.96 -4.31 -11.99
CA GLY A 126 15.85 -4.44 -13.16
C GLY A 126 17.01 -5.41 -12.94
N ASN A 127 17.91 -5.47 -13.92
CA ASN A 127 19.17 -6.22 -13.84
C ASN A 127 20.39 -5.29 -13.86
N GLU A 128 21.04 -5.14 -12.71
CA GLU A 128 22.25 -4.33 -12.50
C GLU A 128 23.45 -4.79 -13.35
N LYS A 129 23.47 -6.06 -13.78
CA LYS A 129 24.54 -6.61 -14.64
C LYS A 129 24.37 -6.21 -16.11
N HIS A 130 23.25 -5.59 -16.49
CA HIS A 130 23.00 -5.17 -17.86
C HIS A 130 23.01 -3.65 -17.98
N GLN A 131 24.02 -3.10 -18.68
CA GLN A 131 24.20 -1.65 -18.84
C GLN A 131 23.04 -0.95 -19.57
N ARG A 132 22.24 -1.67 -20.36
CA ARG A 132 21.06 -1.15 -21.06
C ARG A 132 19.76 -1.29 -20.26
N ASP A 133 19.81 -1.91 -19.09
CA ASP A 133 18.65 -2.03 -18.22
C ASP A 133 18.23 -0.64 -17.70
N THR A 134 16.92 -0.45 -17.59
CA THR A 134 16.28 0.82 -17.22
C THR A 134 15.43 0.68 -15.95
N GLY A 135 15.67 -0.38 -15.17
CA GLY A 135 14.99 -0.66 -13.92
C GLY A 135 15.20 0.42 -12.85
N ALA A 136 14.49 0.28 -11.74
CA ALA A 136 14.50 1.25 -10.66
C ALA A 136 15.89 1.46 -10.04
N TRP A 137 16.77 0.44 -10.05
CA TRP A 137 18.15 0.55 -9.56
C TRP A 137 18.90 1.70 -10.25
N ARG A 138 18.68 1.91 -11.55
CA ARG A 138 19.36 2.94 -12.34
C ARG A 138 18.89 4.33 -11.98
N SER A 139 17.60 4.49 -11.69
CA SER A 139 17.05 5.76 -11.19
C SER A 139 17.64 6.10 -9.82
N LEU A 140 17.78 5.12 -8.91
CA LEU A 140 18.41 5.33 -7.60
C LEU A 140 19.89 5.73 -7.74
N HIS A 141 20.64 5.04 -8.60
CA HIS A 141 22.02 5.39 -8.89
C HIS A 141 22.13 6.81 -9.46
N GLY A 142 21.25 7.20 -10.38
CA GLY A 142 21.20 8.57 -10.94
C GLY A 142 20.88 9.65 -9.91
N LEU A 143 20.20 9.30 -8.81
CA LEU A 143 19.94 10.18 -7.67
C LEU A 143 21.08 10.16 -6.63
N GLY A 144 22.17 9.42 -6.87
CA GLY A 144 23.27 9.26 -5.92
C GLY A 144 22.94 8.37 -4.72
N ILE A 145 21.90 7.52 -4.83
CA ILE A 145 21.46 6.64 -3.75
C ILE A 145 22.07 5.25 -3.96
N THR A 146 22.97 4.86 -3.06
CA THR A 146 23.47 3.48 -2.98
C THR A 146 22.38 2.59 -2.37
N ALA A 147 21.74 1.77 -3.19
CA ALA A 147 20.68 0.88 -2.77
C ALA A 147 20.95 -0.55 -3.25
N GLU A 148 20.83 -1.50 -2.34
CA GLU A 148 20.82 -2.91 -2.67
C GLU A 148 19.42 -3.37 -3.07
N LYS A 149 19.37 -4.41 -3.91
CA LYS A 149 18.10 -5.06 -4.26
C LYS A 149 17.40 -5.51 -2.97
N PRO A 150 16.12 -5.14 -2.74
CA PRO A 150 15.42 -5.37 -1.48
C PRO A 150 14.91 -6.82 -1.37
N VAL A 151 15.84 -7.78 -1.42
CA VAL A 151 15.56 -9.21 -1.32
C VAL A 151 15.24 -9.61 0.12
N THR A 152 15.81 -8.90 1.10
CA THR A 152 15.59 -9.15 2.53
C THR A 152 14.64 -8.13 3.15
N LYS A 153 13.79 -8.60 4.06
CA LYS A 153 12.81 -7.79 4.82
C LYS A 153 13.50 -7.05 5.98
N LYS A 154 14.50 -6.21 5.68
CA LYS A 154 15.26 -5.47 6.69
C LYS A 154 14.63 -4.12 7.02
N ASP A 155 14.42 -3.28 6.00
CA ASP A 155 13.92 -1.93 6.19
C ASP A 155 12.85 -1.57 5.15
N PHE A 156 11.59 -1.71 5.55
CA PHE A 156 10.45 -1.37 4.70
C PHE A 156 10.27 0.14 4.52
N ASN A 157 10.69 0.95 5.50
CA ASN A 157 10.56 2.40 5.41
C ASN A 157 11.54 2.96 4.37
N LEU A 158 12.78 2.48 4.39
CA LEU A 158 13.78 2.83 3.39
C LEU A 158 13.35 2.36 1.99
N MET A 159 12.80 1.15 1.89
CA MET A 159 12.26 0.62 0.63
C MET A 159 11.15 1.53 0.06
N LEU A 160 10.17 1.91 0.87
CA LEU A 160 9.09 2.82 0.46
C LEU A 160 9.64 4.20 0.06
N SER A 161 10.63 4.72 0.81
CA SER A 161 11.31 5.97 0.48
C SER A 161 12.01 5.90 -0.88
N HIS A 162 12.67 4.79 -1.20
CA HIS A 162 13.29 4.58 -2.51
C HIS A 162 12.26 4.55 -3.65
N MET A 163 11.13 3.85 -3.45
CA MET A 163 10.05 3.81 -4.43
C MET A 163 9.48 5.21 -4.69
N GLU A 164 9.24 5.99 -3.63
CA GLU A 164 8.76 7.38 -3.73
C GLU A 164 9.74 8.27 -4.51
N LYS A 165 11.03 8.24 -4.16
CA LYS A 165 12.07 9.02 -4.87
C LYS A 165 12.17 8.66 -6.35
N VAL A 166 12.16 7.37 -6.68
CA VAL A 166 12.19 6.91 -8.08
C VAL A 166 10.93 7.37 -8.82
N HIS A 167 9.77 7.26 -8.19
CA HIS A 167 8.50 7.68 -8.77
C HIS A 167 8.50 9.18 -9.06
N GLU A 168 8.83 10.02 -8.08
CA GLU A 168 8.84 11.47 -8.21
C GLU A 168 9.87 11.96 -9.24
N ALA A 169 11.08 11.40 -9.25
CA ALA A 169 12.09 11.72 -10.26
C ALA A 169 11.62 11.35 -11.67
N THR A 170 10.91 10.22 -11.80
CA THR A 170 10.34 9.79 -13.09
C THR A 170 9.22 10.74 -13.55
N ILE A 171 8.34 11.17 -12.65
CA ILE A 171 7.29 12.16 -12.94
C ILE A 171 7.91 13.49 -13.36
N LEU A 172 8.95 13.93 -12.65
CA LEU A 172 9.67 15.16 -12.96
C LEU A 172 10.26 15.10 -14.38
N PHE A 173 10.88 13.98 -14.76
CA PHE A 173 11.38 13.77 -16.12
C PHE A 173 10.27 13.94 -17.19
N PHE A 174 9.08 13.37 -16.96
CA PHE A 174 7.96 13.51 -17.90
C PHE A 174 7.40 14.94 -17.95
N LEU A 175 7.31 15.63 -16.80
CA LEU A 175 6.94 17.05 -16.77
C LEU A 175 7.92 17.89 -17.60
N LEU A 176 9.23 17.67 -17.43
CA LEU A 176 10.26 18.36 -18.19
C LEU A 176 10.21 18.01 -19.69
N THR A 177 9.82 16.79 -20.02
CA THR A 177 9.61 16.36 -21.42
C THR A 177 8.48 17.16 -22.08
N VAL A 178 7.33 17.26 -21.42
CA VAL A 178 6.19 18.06 -21.89
C VAL A 178 6.55 19.55 -21.97
N MET A 179 7.40 20.03 -21.08
CA MET A 179 7.89 21.41 -21.09
C MET A 179 8.98 21.68 -22.13
N GLY A 180 9.56 20.65 -22.75
CA GLY A 180 10.70 20.79 -23.66
C GLY A 180 12.03 21.14 -22.95
N LYS A 181 12.15 20.83 -21.64
CA LYS A 181 13.24 21.27 -20.76
C LYS A 181 14.09 20.13 -20.17
N VAL A 182 14.06 18.94 -20.77
CA VAL A 182 14.74 17.73 -20.22
C VAL A 182 16.24 17.94 -20.01
N HIS A 183 16.88 18.76 -20.86
CA HIS A 183 18.32 19.02 -20.83
C HIS A 183 18.67 20.34 -20.14
N GLU A 184 17.69 21.06 -19.61
CA GLU A 184 17.91 22.32 -18.91
C GLU A 184 18.18 22.06 -17.42
N VAL A 185 19.12 22.82 -16.86
CA VAL A 185 19.32 22.84 -15.41
C VAL A 185 18.14 23.62 -14.80
N LEU A 186 17.39 22.96 -13.92
CA LEU A 186 16.31 23.62 -13.19
C LEU A 186 16.89 24.72 -12.28
N PRO A 187 16.32 25.94 -12.31
CA PRO A 187 16.73 27.00 -11.40
C PRO A 187 16.46 26.59 -9.94
N LYS A 188 17.23 27.17 -9.01
CA LYS A 188 17.01 26.97 -7.56
C LYS A 188 15.63 27.46 -7.11
N GLU A 189 15.12 28.51 -7.76
CA GLU A 189 13.81 29.06 -7.50
C GLU A 189 12.75 28.47 -8.43
N LEU A 190 11.53 28.30 -7.92
CA LEU A 190 10.41 27.82 -8.72
C LEU A 190 10.06 28.82 -9.83
N ILE A 191 9.86 28.29 -11.04
CA ILE A 191 9.51 29.11 -12.20
C ILE A 191 8.11 29.70 -12.01
N LYS A 192 7.99 31.03 -12.05
CA LYS A 192 6.68 31.70 -12.04
C LYS A 192 5.95 31.42 -13.35
N MET A 193 4.72 30.92 -13.27
CA MET A 193 3.94 30.50 -14.44
C MET A 193 2.44 30.71 -14.20
N LYS A 194 1.69 31.09 -15.25
CA LYS A 194 0.23 31.20 -15.16
C LYS A 194 -0.42 29.87 -14.73
N SER A 195 -1.41 29.92 -13.86
CA SER A 195 -2.10 28.72 -13.35
C SER A 195 -2.66 27.84 -14.48
N ALA A 196 -3.24 28.45 -15.52
CA ALA A 196 -3.74 27.74 -16.71
C ALA A 196 -2.65 26.95 -17.46
N ARG A 197 -1.43 27.49 -17.54
CA ARG A 197 -0.31 26.80 -18.19
C ARG A 197 0.16 25.63 -17.34
N ILE A 198 0.20 25.78 -16.01
CA ILE A 198 0.52 24.68 -15.09
C ILE A 198 -0.49 23.55 -15.26
N ALA A 199 -1.80 23.87 -15.24
CA ALA A 199 -2.86 22.88 -15.44
C ALA A 199 -2.71 22.16 -16.80
N THR A 200 -2.45 22.90 -17.88
CA THR A 200 -2.22 22.32 -19.22
C THR A 200 -1.05 21.34 -19.24
N ILE A 201 0.07 21.68 -18.60
CA ILE A 201 1.24 20.79 -18.52
C ILE A 201 0.90 19.52 -17.74
N VAL A 202 0.17 19.64 -16.63
CA VAL A 202 -0.27 18.49 -15.83
C VAL A 202 -1.16 17.55 -16.66
N GLU A 203 -2.17 18.08 -17.35
CA GLU A 203 -3.06 17.28 -18.20
C GLU A 203 -2.31 16.61 -19.37
N GLN A 204 -1.41 17.34 -20.03
CA GLN A 204 -0.58 16.76 -21.09
C GLN A 204 0.34 15.65 -20.57
N THR A 205 0.89 15.83 -19.36
CA THR A 205 1.72 14.80 -18.71
C THR A 205 0.88 13.58 -18.32
N TYR A 206 -0.36 13.81 -17.84
CA TYR A 206 -1.32 12.75 -17.56
C TYR A 206 -1.63 11.93 -18.81
N ALA A 207 -2.01 12.60 -19.90
CA ALA A 207 -2.30 11.95 -21.17
C ALA A 207 -1.11 11.15 -21.72
N LEU A 208 0.11 11.68 -21.57
CA LEU A 208 1.34 11.06 -22.05
C LEU A 208 1.76 9.80 -21.26
N VAL A 209 1.47 9.73 -19.97
CA VAL A 209 2.10 8.74 -19.06
C VAL A 209 1.09 7.90 -18.29
N PHE A 210 0.02 8.52 -17.80
CA PHE A 210 -0.86 7.95 -16.78
C PHE A 210 -2.21 7.47 -17.34
N SER A 211 -2.52 7.84 -18.58
CA SER A 211 -3.73 7.37 -19.26
C SER A 211 -3.60 5.90 -19.70
N GLY A 212 -4.74 5.21 -19.85
CA GLY A 212 -4.74 3.87 -20.48
C GLY A 212 -4.23 3.90 -21.93
N GLU A 213 -4.48 5.01 -22.63
CA GLU A 213 -4.04 5.24 -24.00
C GLU A 213 -2.51 5.35 -24.12
N ALA A 214 -1.83 5.92 -23.11
CA ALA A 214 -0.37 6.01 -23.08
C ALA A 214 0.30 4.63 -23.21
N LEU A 215 -0.26 3.61 -22.53
CA LEU A 215 0.23 2.23 -22.59
C LEU A 215 -0.02 1.56 -23.95
N MET A 216 -0.99 2.07 -24.72
CA MET A 216 -1.33 1.60 -26.07
C MET A 216 -0.69 2.46 -27.17
N SER A 217 0.11 3.47 -26.79
CA SER A 217 0.74 4.38 -27.74
C SER A 217 1.70 3.66 -28.71
N PRO A 218 1.94 4.22 -29.90
CA PRO A 218 2.94 3.69 -30.82
C PRO A 218 4.34 3.59 -30.20
N LEU A 219 4.70 4.52 -29.30
CA LEU A 219 5.98 4.51 -28.60
C LEU A 219 6.06 3.36 -27.60
N ALA A 220 5.01 3.14 -26.79
CA ALA A 220 4.94 2.01 -25.86
C ALA A 220 4.93 0.66 -26.60
N SER A 221 4.36 0.61 -27.81
CA SER A 221 4.33 -0.60 -28.64
C SER A 221 5.70 -0.91 -29.27
N LYS A 222 6.46 0.12 -29.67
CA LYS A 222 7.77 -0.04 -30.34
C LYS A 222 8.95 -0.11 -29.36
N CYS A 223 8.85 0.54 -28.20
CA CYS A 223 9.94 0.67 -27.23
C CYS A 223 9.58 0.00 -25.90
N VAL A 224 10.15 -1.19 -25.68
CA VAL A 224 9.96 -1.96 -24.44
C VAL A 224 10.40 -1.18 -23.20
N ALA A 225 11.51 -0.43 -23.29
CA ALA A 225 12.00 0.38 -22.18
C ALA A 225 11.00 1.47 -21.78
N HIS A 226 10.39 2.14 -22.75
CA HIS A 226 9.35 3.14 -22.49
C HIS A 226 8.12 2.50 -21.86
N LYS A 227 7.63 1.38 -22.42
CA LYS A 227 6.50 0.65 -21.83
C LYS A 227 6.75 0.22 -20.39
N ASN A 228 7.94 -0.31 -20.10
CA ASN A 228 8.33 -0.70 -18.75
C ASN A 228 8.38 0.50 -17.79
N MET A 229 8.83 1.66 -18.26
CA MET A 229 8.81 2.91 -17.48
C MET A 229 7.38 3.35 -17.14
N LEU A 230 6.45 3.30 -18.10
CA LEU A 230 5.03 3.59 -17.87
C LEU A 230 4.41 2.63 -16.84
N LEU A 231 4.65 1.32 -17.00
CA LEU A 231 4.18 0.29 -16.06
C LEU A 231 4.74 0.51 -14.66
N ARG A 232 6.04 0.83 -14.53
CA ARG A 232 6.66 1.14 -13.23
C ARG A 232 6.00 2.34 -12.56
N VAL A 233 5.78 3.42 -13.31
CA VAL A 233 5.14 4.63 -12.77
C VAL A 233 3.74 4.31 -12.27
N ARG A 234 2.93 3.60 -13.07
CA ARG A 234 1.59 3.14 -12.67
C ARG A 234 1.63 2.30 -11.41
N ASP A 235 2.48 1.28 -11.35
CA ASP A 235 2.50 0.34 -10.23
C ASP A 235 3.03 0.99 -8.95
N PHE A 236 4.05 1.85 -9.05
CA PHE A 236 4.58 2.60 -7.90
C PHE A 236 3.55 3.60 -7.38
N ALA A 237 2.74 4.21 -8.25
CA ALA A 237 1.66 5.10 -7.83
C ALA A 237 0.71 4.40 -6.86
N THR A 238 0.35 3.13 -7.11
CA THR A 238 -0.55 2.38 -6.20
C THR A 238 0.03 2.19 -4.80
N VAL A 239 1.34 1.99 -4.69
CA VAL A 239 2.05 1.83 -3.41
C VAL A 239 2.11 3.14 -2.65
N ILE A 240 2.48 4.21 -3.34
CA ILE A 240 2.61 5.54 -2.74
C ILE A 240 1.22 6.05 -2.32
N GLU A 241 0.19 5.82 -3.13
CA GLU A 241 -1.18 6.20 -2.81
C GLU A 241 -1.71 5.43 -1.60
N ALA A 242 -1.49 4.12 -1.53
CA ALA A 242 -1.85 3.33 -0.36
C ALA A 242 -1.11 3.79 0.90
N GLN A 243 0.20 4.08 0.80
CA GLN A 243 0.99 4.61 1.91
C GLN A 243 0.46 5.97 2.38
N ARG A 244 0.12 6.88 1.46
CA ARG A 244 -0.44 8.20 1.76
C ARG A 244 -1.83 8.10 2.38
N ALA A 245 -2.69 7.24 1.83
CA ALA A 245 -4.01 6.95 2.40
C ALA A 245 -3.89 6.45 3.84
N MET A 246 -2.97 5.52 4.11
CA MET A 246 -2.67 5.08 5.47
C MET A 246 -2.18 6.23 6.37
N LYS A 247 -1.33 7.14 5.87
CA LYS A 247 -0.87 8.32 6.66
C LYS A 247 -2.00 9.29 6.97
N ALA A 248 -2.92 9.48 6.02
CA ALA A 248 -4.01 10.43 6.12
C ALA A 248 -5.22 9.89 6.89
N GLY A 249 -5.25 8.60 7.22
CA GLY A 249 -6.43 7.96 7.77
C GLY A 249 -7.56 7.79 6.74
N ASP A 250 -7.24 7.75 5.45
CA ASP A 250 -8.21 7.67 4.35
C ASP A 250 -8.47 6.19 3.98
N CYS A 251 -9.38 5.56 4.71
CA CYS A 251 -9.70 4.15 4.50
C CYS A 251 -10.42 3.85 3.19
N GLY A 252 -11.26 4.76 2.69
CA GLY A 252 -11.93 4.56 1.41
C GLY A 252 -10.92 4.51 0.26
N ARG A 253 -9.90 5.38 0.28
CA ARG A 253 -8.80 5.33 -0.70
C ARG A 253 -7.89 4.12 -0.51
N LEU A 254 -7.61 3.72 0.73
CA LEU A 254 -6.84 2.49 1.00
C LEU A 254 -7.57 1.26 0.45
N MET A 255 -8.88 1.16 0.68
CA MET A 255 -9.75 0.11 0.14
C MET A 255 -9.71 0.09 -1.39
N TYR A 256 -9.80 1.26 -2.02
CA TYR A 256 -9.71 1.37 -3.46
C TYR A 256 -8.37 0.85 -4.00
N MET A 257 -7.24 1.14 -3.33
CA MET A 257 -5.94 0.56 -3.70
C MET A 257 -5.89 -0.95 -3.50
N TRP A 258 -6.53 -1.47 -2.45
CA TRP A 258 -6.60 -2.91 -2.22
C TRP A 258 -7.38 -3.64 -3.31
N GLU A 259 -8.46 -3.05 -3.84
CA GLU A 259 -9.20 -3.58 -4.98
C GLU A 259 -8.32 -3.68 -6.23
N GLN A 260 -7.49 -2.67 -6.50
CA GLN A 260 -6.52 -2.74 -7.59
C GLN A 260 -5.50 -3.86 -7.35
N TRP A 261 -4.99 -3.97 -6.12
CA TRP A 261 -4.03 -5.00 -5.75
C TRP A 261 -4.61 -6.41 -5.75
N ALA A 262 -5.89 -6.60 -5.50
CA ALA A 262 -6.57 -7.89 -5.60
C ALA A 262 -6.43 -8.49 -7.02
N VAL A 263 -6.41 -7.63 -8.05
CA VAL A 263 -6.15 -8.01 -9.44
C VAL A 263 -4.66 -8.07 -9.74
N MET A 264 -3.90 -7.02 -9.40
CA MET A 264 -2.46 -6.94 -9.73
C MET A 264 -1.65 -8.09 -9.10
N SER A 265 -1.97 -8.46 -7.86
CA SER A 265 -1.26 -9.52 -7.14
C SER A 265 -1.39 -10.90 -7.77
N GLN A 266 -2.41 -11.15 -8.62
CA GLN A 266 -2.53 -12.41 -9.36
C GLN A 266 -1.39 -12.62 -10.36
N ALA A 267 -0.86 -11.52 -10.91
CA ALA A 267 0.23 -11.55 -11.88
C ALA A 267 1.63 -11.46 -11.23
N LEU A 268 1.72 -11.22 -9.91
CA LEU A 268 2.98 -11.08 -9.20
C LEU A 268 3.46 -12.43 -8.64
N PRO A 269 4.58 -12.99 -9.12
CA PRO A 269 4.97 -14.38 -8.84
C PRO A 269 5.31 -14.67 -7.37
N LYS A 270 5.56 -13.63 -6.56
CA LYS A 270 6.02 -13.75 -5.17
C LYS A 270 4.94 -13.47 -4.11
N LEU A 271 3.66 -13.45 -4.50
CA LEU A 271 2.54 -13.13 -3.60
C LEU A 271 1.39 -14.18 -3.58
N PRO A 272 1.64 -15.50 -3.65
CA PRO A 272 0.57 -16.49 -3.81
C PRO A 272 -0.43 -16.52 -2.63
N HIS A 273 -0.01 -16.09 -1.45
CA HIS A 273 -0.88 -16.00 -0.28
C HIS A 273 -1.68 -14.69 -0.27
N TYR A 274 -1.03 -13.54 -0.46
CA TYR A 274 -1.72 -12.24 -0.50
C TYR A 274 -2.72 -12.14 -1.65
N SER A 275 -2.43 -12.76 -2.80
CA SER A 275 -3.35 -12.80 -3.94
C SER A 275 -4.65 -13.55 -3.65
N LYS A 276 -4.67 -14.46 -2.67
CA LYS A 276 -5.88 -15.17 -2.24
C LYS A 276 -6.56 -14.50 -1.06
N HIS A 277 -5.79 -13.93 -0.14
CA HIS A 277 -6.32 -13.34 1.09
C HIS A 277 -6.91 -11.95 0.88
N LEU A 278 -6.26 -11.10 0.08
CA LEU A 278 -6.71 -9.73 -0.12
C LEU A 278 -8.12 -9.63 -0.75
N PRO A 279 -8.47 -10.40 -1.80
CA PRO A 279 -9.84 -10.41 -2.33
C PRO A 279 -10.88 -10.86 -1.29
N LYS A 280 -10.54 -11.86 -0.46
CA LYS A 280 -11.43 -12.33 0.61
C LYS A 280 -11.66 -11.26 1.68
N LEU A 281 -10.60 -10.56 2.07
CA LEU A 281 -10.66 -9.47 3.04
C LEU A 281 -11.53 -8.32 2.51
N ILE A 282 -11.36 -7.93 1.24
CA ILE A 282 -12.20 -6.91 0.60
C ILE A 282 -13.67 -7.34 0.61
N LEU A 283 -13.98 -8.57 0.20
CA LEU A 283 -15.35 -9.08 0.20
C LEU A 283 -15.95 -9.07 1.61
N LEU A 284 -15.20 -9.56 2.59
CA LEU A 284 -15.59 -9.54 4.00
C LEU A 284 -15.94 -8.12 4.48
N MET A 285 -15.08 -7.14 4.20
CA MET A 285 -15.28 -5.75 4.64
C MET A 285 -16.42 -5.03 3.88
N LYS A 286 -16.61 -5.31 2.59
CA LYS A 286 -17.60 -4.60 1.76
C LYS A 286 -19.00 -5.22 1.79
N THR A 287 -19.09 -6.54 2.02
CA THR A 287 -20.35 -7.28 1.84
C THR A 287 -20.84 -8.02 3.07
N VAL A 288 -19.93 -8.50 3.92
CA VAL A 288 -20.29 -9.38 5.05
C VAL A 288 -20.37 -8.58 6.35
N LEU A 289 -19.39 -7.72 6.61
CA LEU A 289 -19.35 -6.94 7.84
C LEU A 289 -20.35 -5.77 7.78
N PRO A 290 -21.08 -5.51 8.88
CA PRO A 290 -21.91 -4.32 8.98
C PRO A 290 -21.04 -3.05 8.96
N ARG A 291 -21.62 -1.90 8.61
CA ARG A 291 -20.89 -0.62 8.47
C ARG A 291 -20.01 -0.29 9.68
N TRP A 292 -20.47 -0.56 10.90
CA TRP A 292 -19.70 -0.35 12.12
C TRP A 292 -18.50 -1.29 12.24
N GLY A 293 -18.60 -2.53 11.76
CA GLY A 293 -17.49 -3.50 11.74
C GLY A 293 -16.40 -3.10 10.75
N ARG A 294 -16.81 -2.53 9.60
CA ARG A 294 -15.89 -1.91 8.64
C ARG A 294 -15.19 -0.69 9.26
N ALA A 295 -15.93 0.23 9.88
CA ALA A 295 -15.37 1.41 10.53
C ALA A 295 -14.33 1.07 11.63
N LYS A 296 -14.57 0.00 12.39
CA LYS A 296 -13.60 -0.48 13.39
C LYS A 296 -12.31 -1.02 12.76
N ILE A 297 -12.42 -1.89 11.76
CA ILE A 297 -11.24 -2.40 11.04
C ILE A 297 -10.45 -1.26 10.40
N ASP A 298 -11.17 -0.31 9.80
CA ASP A 298 -10.60 0.87 9.19
C ASP A 298 -9.84 1.72 10.22
N SER A 299 -10.44 1.97 11.39
CA SER A 299 -9.76 2.68 12.49
C SER A 299 -8.52 1.92 12.98
N GLU A 300 -8.58 0.60 13.17
CA GLU A 300 -7.45 -0.19 13.68
C GLU A 300 -6.29 -0.26 12.68
N GLN A 301 -6.58 -0.39 11.39
CA GLN A 301 -5.58 -0.44 10.32
C GLN A 301 -4.83 0.88 10.10
N LEU A 302 -5.43 2.00 10.49
CA LEU A 302 -4.86 3.34 10.32
C LEU A 302 -4.14 3.87 11.58
N VAL A 303 -4.47 3.34 12.75
CA VAL A 303 -4.02 3.85 14.06
C VAL A 303 -2.58 3.45 14.42
N LYS A 304 -2.00 2.46 13.74
CA LYS A 304 -0.60 2.07 13.93
C LYS A 304 0.36 3.00 13.18
N LYS A 305 0.52 4.23 13.70
CA LYS A 305 1.61 5.14 13.35
C LYS A 305 2.24 5.76 14.57
#